data_AF-A0A7J2NR02-F1
#
_entry.id   AF-A0A7J2NR02-F1
#
_cell.length_a   1.000
_cell.length_b   1.000
_cell.length_c   1.000
_cell.angle_alpha   90.00
_cell.angle_beta   90.00
_cell.angle_gamma   90.00
#
_symmetry.space_group_name_H-M   'P 1'
#
loop_
_entity.id
_entity.type
_entity.pdbx_description
1 polymer ?
#
loop_
_entity_poly.entity_id
_entity_poly.type
_entity_poly.pdbx_seq_one_letter_code
_entity_poly.pdbx_strand_id
1 'polypeptide(L)'
;MVVFGMFHKKSLGKRGMSPVVSTVIMTGAMVAILGVALVFANNFLWSRVAEGDFDSSRQLMRSVGLQIDDVAWTVGRTQTIRYASQYGDIEFRSDVLNYTIDVAVGGQVHPYKYLTGALMFNIPTSRHSISDGYWSKIYPTDDGNLTLSGTSAPVARVFAVERTPMADGKYIRVVTAPSIRVLNSSISTSENATYYVRMYLPVLSEGYSPRLAQSVTLTGASVKAYTLNNVSSINVSVDFPKADSSFDSGFFNFPAVNQDISIPSGYADVVLEFYVSEVSVAFGVS
;
A
#
# COMPACT_ATOMS: atom_id res chain seq x y z
N MET A 1 87.99 -55.53 -14.08
CA MET A 1 86.74 -56.25 -13.80
C MET A 1 85.61 -55.26 -13.93
N VAL A 2 84.66 -55.56 -14.81
CA VAL A 2 83.36 -54.89 -15.05
C VAL A 2 82.62 -54.72 -13.71
N VAL A 3 81.88 -53.64 -13.41
CA VAL A 3 80.43 -53.46 -13.67
C VAL A 3 80.08 -51.98 -13.38
N PHE A 4 79.90 -51.14 -14.41
CA PHE A 4 78.63 -50.60 -14.93
C PHE A 4 77.41 -50.62 -13.98
N GLY A 5 77.23 -49.55 -13.20
CA GLY A 5 75.97 -49.19 -12.55
C GLY A 5 75.23 -48.12 -13.36
N MET A 6 74.39 -48.52 -14.31
CA MET A 6 73.53 -47.65 -15.10
C MET A 6 72.41 -47.08 -14.22
N PHE A 7 72.49 -45.82 -13.82
CA PHE A 7 71.33 -45.08 -13.31
C PHE A 7 70.36 -44.80 -14.45
N HIS A 8 69.28 -45.57 -14.52
CA HIS A 8 68.12 -45.26 -15.35
C HIS A 8 67.42 -44.00 -14.83
N LYS A 9 67.82 -42.84 -15.35
CA LYS A 9 67.06 -41.60 -15.19
C LYS A 9 65.83 -41.70 -16.07
N LYS A 10 64.71 -42.21 -15.52
CA LYS A 10 63.39 -42.09 -16.14
C LYS A 10 63.07 -40.60 -16.28
N SER A 11 63.30 -40.02 -17.46
CA SER A 11 62.74 -38.72 -17.80
C SER A 11 61.23 -38.91 -17.90
N LEU A 12 60.50 -38.49 -16.89
CA LEU A 12 59.07 -38.21 -17.02
C LEU A 12 58.94 -37.25 -18.19
N GLY A 13 58.43 -37.74 -19.31
CA GLY A 13 58.11 -36.94 -20.48
C GLY A 13 57.08 -35.89 -20.08
N LYS A 14 57.57 -34.71 -19.68
CA LYS A 14 56.75 -33.51 -19.56
C LYS A 14 56.38 -33.12 -20.99
N ARG A 15 55.30 -33.70 -21.51
CA ARG A 15 54.55 -33.11 -22.62
C ARG A 15 54.00 -31.79 -22.11
N GLY A 16 54.78 -30.72 -22.21
CA GLY A 16 54.26 -29.37 -22.05
C GLY A 16 53.20 -29.17 -23.12
N MET A 17 51.96 -28.91 -22.71
CA MET A 17 50.95 -28.44 -23.65
C MET A 17 51.50 -27.17 -24.31
N SER A 18 51.44 -27.11 -25.65
CA SER A 18 51.94 -25.97 -26.43
C SER A 18 51.36 -24.66 -25.87
N PRO A 19 52.17 -23.57 -25.74
CA PRO A 19 51.70 -22.28 -25.27
C PRO A 19 50.41 -21.82 -25.95
N VAL A 20 50.28 -22.11 -27.26
CA VAL A 20 49.09 -21.78 -28.06
C VAL A 20 47.83 -22.48 -27.54
N VAL A 21 47.93 -23.76 -27.16
CA VAL A 21 46.79 -24.53 -26.64
C VAL A 21 46.37 -23.98 -25.27
N SER A 22 47.34 -23.61 -24.42
CA SER A 22 47.05 -23.00 -23.12
C SER A 22 46.41 -21.61 -23.26
N THR A 23 46.86 -20.79 -24.20
CA THR A 23 46.28 -19.47 -24.50
C THR A 23 44.84 -19.59 -25.01
N VAL A 24 44.55 -20.54 -25.89
CA VAL A 24 43.19 -20.78 -26.40
C VAL A 24 42.26 -21.23 -25.28
N ILE A 25 42.70 -22.17 -24.44
CA ILE A 25 41.90 -22.62 -23.28
C ILE A 25 41.64 -21.47 -22.30
N MET A 26 42.65 -20.65 -21.99
CA MET A 26 42.51 -19.52 -21.07
C MET A 26 41.59 -18.44 -21.64
N THR A 27 41.73 -18.10 -22.92
CA THR A 27 40.87 -17.10 -23.58
C THR A 27 39.43 -17.60 -23.66
N GLY A 28 39.22 -18.87 -24.02
CA GLY A 28 37.89 -19.48 -24.03
C GLY A 28 37.23 -19.48 -22.66
N ALA A 29 37.99 -19.82 -21.61
CA ALA A 29 37.51 -19.76 -20.22
C ALA A 29 37.15 -18.33 -19.80
N MET A 30 37.97 -17.34 -20.15
CA MET A 30 37.68 -15.93 -19.86
C MET A 30 36.40 -15.44 -20.54
N VAL A 31 36.21 -15.75 -21.83
CA VAL A 31 35.00 -15.37 -22.58
C VAL A 31 33.77 -16.02 -21.95
N ALA A 32 33.85 -17.31 -21.58
CA ALA A 32 32.75 -18.01 -20.93
C ALA A 32 32.39 -17.38 -19.56
N ILE A 33 33.38 -17.10 -18.72
CA ILE A 33 33.17 -16.46 -17.40
C ILE A 33 32.58 -15.07 -17.56
N LEU A 34 33.11 -14.25 -18.48
CA LEU A 34 32.59 -12.91 -18.75
C LEU A 34 31.16 -12.94 -19.28
N GLY A 35 30.83 -13.90 -20.16
CA GLY A 35 29.47 -14.09 -20.67
C GLY A 35 28.47 -14.39 -19.55
N VAL A 36 28.79 -15.34 -18.66
CA VAL A 36 27.96 -15.67 -17.50
C VAL A 36 27.86 -14.47 -16.54
N ALA A 37 28.97 -13.77 -16.28
CA ALA A 37 29.00 -12.61 -15.41
C ALA A 37 28.12 -11.46 -15.93
N LEU A 38 28.11 -11.20 -17.24
CA LEU A 38 27.26 -10.16 -17.86
C LEU A 38 25.77 -10.49 -17.73
N VAL A 39 25.38 -11.74 -17.99
CA VAL A 39 23.98 -12.16 -17.84
C VAL A 39 23.54 -12.06 -16.38
N PHE A 40 24.38 -12.51 -15.44
CA PHE A 40 24.11 -12.37 -14.02
C PHE A 40 24.00 -10.90 -13.59
N ALA A 41 24.96 -10.05 -14.00
CA ALA A 41 24.97 -8.63 -13.68
C ALA A 41 23.72 -7.93 -14.20
N ASN A 42 23.29 -8.25 -15.43
CA ASN A 42 22.07 -7.71 -16.01
C ASN A 42 20.84 -8.09 -15.18
N ASN A 43 20.67 -9.38 -14.85
CA ASN A 43 19.55 -9.85 -14.03
C ASN A 43 19.56 -9.22 -12.62
N PHE A 44 20.74 -9.07 -12.02
CA PHE A 44 20.88 -8.44 -10.71
C PHE A 44 20.53 -6.95 -10.74
N LEU A 45 21.00 -6.20 -11.75
CA LEU A 45 20.67 -4.79 -11.91
C LEU A 45 19.15 -4.58 -12.03
N TRP A 46 18.46 -5.40 -12.83
CA TRP A 46 17.00 -5.30 -12.95
C TRP A 46 16.25 -5.59 -11.65
N SER A 47 16.73 -6.56 -10.87
CA SER A 47 16.16 -6.84 -9.55
C SER A 47 16.34 -5.65 -8.59
N ARG A 48 17.51 -4.98 -8.63
CA ARG A 48 17.77 -3.78 -7.83
C ARG A 48 16.91 -2.58 -8.24
N VAL A 49 16.64 -2.41 -9.54
CA VAL A 49 15.71 -1.38 -10.01
C VAL A 49 14.30 -1.64 -9.48
N ALA A 50 13.81 -2.89 -9.55
CA ALA A 50 12.48 -3.24 -9.06
C ALA A 50 12.35 -3.10 -7.53
N GLU A 51 13.40 -3.41 -6.77
CA GLU A 51 13.49 -3.13 -5.33
C GLU A 51 13.44 -1.62 -5.05
N GLY A 52 14.16 -0.82 -5.84
CA GLY A 52 14.12 0.65 -5.76
C GLY A 52 12.74 1.24 -6.09
N ASP A 53 12.06 0.71 -7.11
CA ASP A 53 10.67 1.06 -7.44
C ASP A 53 9.73 0.74 -6.27
N PHE A 54 9.93 -0.41 -5.62
CA PHE A 54 9.13 -0.82 -4.46
C PHE A 54 9.33 0.12 -3.27
N ASP A 55 10.55 0.43 -2.89
CA ASP A 55 10.81 1.37 -1.78
C ASP A 55 10.30 2.78 -2.09
N SER A 56 10.44 3.24 -3.34
CA SER A 56 9.88 4.51 -3.80
C SER A 56 8.35 4.51 -3.73
N SER A 57 7.72 3.39 -4.10
CA SER A 57 6.25 3.25 -4.05
C SER A 57 5.70 3.35 -2.63
N ARG A 58 6.44 2.88 -1.61
CA ARG A 58 6.04 3.05 -0.19
C ARG A 58 5.92 4.51 0.20
N GLN A 59 6.89 5.32 -0.20
CA GLN A 59 6.89 6.76 0.08
C GLN A 59 5.81 7.48 -0.73
N LEU A 60 5.67 7.12 -2.00
CA LEU A 60 4.63 7.65 -2.89
C LEU A 60 3.23 7.42 -2.34
N MET A 61 2.89 6.18 -1.98
CA MET A 61 1.56 5.83 -1.49
C MET A 61 1.27 6.44 -0.11
N ARG A 62 2.31 6.64 0.71
CA ARG A 62 2.20 7.46 1.93
C ARG A 62 1.86 8.92 1.59
N SER A 63 2.52 9.52 0.61
CA SER A 63 2.20 10.88 0.14
C SER A 63 0.78 10.97 -0.41
N VAL A 64 0.33 9.97 -1.17
CA VAL A 64 -1.06 9.86 -1.64
C VAL A 64 -2.02 9.87 -0.45
N GLY A 65 -1.77 9.06 0.58
CA GLY A 65 -2.60 9.01 1.79
C GLY A 65 -2.73 10.37 2.50
N LEU A 66 -1.63 11.14 2.57
CA LEU A 66 -1.63 12.49 3.14
C LEU A 66 -2.38 13.50 2.26
N GLN A 67 -2.25 13.39 0.94
CA GLN A 67 -2.93 14.29 0.01
C GLN A 67 -4.44 14.01 -0.10
N ILE A 68 -4.88 12.78 0.14
CA ILE A 68 -6.31 12.48 0.30
C ILE A 68 -6.90 13.32 1.44
N ASP A 69 -6.20 13.44 2.58
CA ASP A 69 -6.66 14.28 3.70
C ASP A 69 -6.75 15.75 3.29
N ASP A 70 -5.73 16.26 2.59
CA ASP A 70 -5.69 17.66 2.15
C ASP A 70 -6.80 18.01 1.15
N VAL A 71 -7.12 17.08 0.25
CA VAL A 71 -8.08 17.29 -0.84
C VAL A 71 -9.52 17.04 -0.41
N ALA A 72 -9.76 16.04 0.44
CA ALA A 72 -11.11 15.61 0.82
C ALA A 72 -11.96 16.76 1.37
N TRP A 73 -11.40 17.66 2.17
CA TRP A 73 -12.23 18.63 2.90
C TRP A 73 -12.50 19.93 2.13
N THR A 74 -12.00 20.07 0.89
CA THR A 74 -12.21 21.25 0.05
C THR A 74 -12.66 20.85 -1.36
N VAL A 75 -13.93 21.10 -1.67
CA VAL A 75 -14.49 20.83 -3.01
C VAL A 75 -13.74 21.64 -4.07
N GLY A 76 -13.36 20.98 -5.17
CA GLY A 76 -12.59 21.56 -6.27
C GLY A 76 -11.08 21.68 -6.00
N ARG A 77 -10.60 21.33 -4.80
CA ARG A 77 -9.15 21.24 -4.55
C ARG A 77 -8.61 20.04 -5.31
N THR A 78 -7.48 20.25 -5.99
CA THR A 78 -6.80 19.21 -6.76
C THR A 78 -5.35 19.11 -6.31
N GLN A 79 -4.86 17.88 -6.17
CA GLN A 79 -3.45 17.59 -5.94
C GLN A 79 -2.98 16.54 -6.94
N THR A 80 -1.82 16.77 -7.55
CA THR A 80 -1.22 15.86 -8.52
C THR A 80 0.14 15.40 -8.02
N ILE A 81 0.32 14.09 -7.93
CA ILE A 81 1.59 13.45 -7.60
C ILE A 81 2.13 12.80 -8.86
N ARG A 82 3.35 13.17 -9.21
CA ARG A 82 4.10 12.47 -10.27
C ARG A 82 4.92 11.37 -9.65
N TYR A 83 5.03 10.26 -10.37
CA TYR A 83 5.92 9.17 -10.01
C TYR A 83 6.71 8.76 -11.25
N ALA A 84 7.82 8.08 -11.00
CA ALA A 84 8.61 7.45 -12.04
C ALA A 84 8.78 5.99 -11.63
N SER A 85 8.47 5.09 -12.55
CA SER A 85 8.53 3.65 -12.30
C SER A 85 8.81 2.92 -13.60
N GLN A 86 9.70 1.94 -13.54
CA GLN A 86 10.00 1.11 -14.70
C GLN A 86 9.20 -0.19 -14.69
N TYR A 87 8.90 -0.73 -13.49
CA TYR A 87 8.29 -2.05 -13.34
C TYR A 87 6.92 -2.04 -12.69
N GLY A 88 6.55 -0.99 -11.97
CA GLY A 88 5.24 -0.85 -11.36
C GLY A 88 4.36 0.21 -12.00
N ASP A 89 3.06 0.09 -11.78
CA ASP A 89 2.05 1.07 -12.19
C ASP A 89 1.01 1.24 -11.07
N ILE A 90 0.37 2.41 -11.06
CA ILE A 90 -0.74 2.68 -10.16
C ILE A 90 -2.06 2.26 -10.80
N GLU A 91 -2.85 1.60 -9.98
CA GLU A 91 -4.19 1.16 -10.27
C GLU A 91 -5.16 1.65 -9.20
N PHE A 92 -6.34 2.08 -9.64
CA PHE A 92 -7.47 2.30 -8.77
C PHE A 92 -8.38 1.07 -8.81
N ARG A 93 -8.74 0.55 -7.64
CA ARG A 93 -9.76 -0.50 -7.52
C ARG A 93 -10.98 0.08 -6.83
N SER A 94 -12.10 0.18 -7.56
CA SER A 94 -13.36 0.67 -7.02
C SER A 94 -14.01 -0.36 -6.09
N ASP A 95 -14.84 0.13 -5.16
CA ASP A 95 -15.78 -0.66 -4.36
C ASP A 95 -15.15 -1.83 -3.59
N VAL A 96 -13.91 -1.66 -3.13
CA VAL A 96 -13.19 -2.71 -2.39
C VAL A 96 -13.48 -2.69 -0.89
N LEU A 97 -13.98 -1.57 -0.36
CA LEU A 97 -14.38 -1.40 1.04
C LEU A 97 -15.78 -0.81 1.12
N ASN A 98 -16.60 -1.32 2.02
CA ASN A 98 -17.91 -0.76 2.35
C ASN A 98 -17.94 -0.41 3.85
N TYR A 99 -17.92 0.88 4.17
CA TYR A 99 -18.06 1.34 5.56
C TYR A 99 -19.54 1.48 5.90
N THR A 100 -19.97 0.84 6.98
CA THR A 100 -21.30 1.02 7.58
C THR A 100 -21.14 1.69 8.94
N ILE A 101 -21.79 2.83 9.12
CA ILE A 101 -21.83 3.57 10.38
C ILE A 101 -23.27 3.50 10.89
N ASP A 102 -23.49 2.74 11.95
CA ASP A 102 -24.77 2.60 12.61
C ASP A 102 -24.83 3.53 13.81
N VAL A 103 -25.71 4.53 13.75
CA VAL A 103 -25.87 5.53 14.81
C VAL A 103 -27.22 5.33 15.50
N ALA A 104 -27.20 5.10 16.81
CA ALA A 104 -28.42 5.00 17.60
C ALA A 104 -28.84 6.38 18.14
N VAL A 105 -30.05 6.81 17.80
CA VAL A 105 -30.67 8.07 18.27
C VAL A 105 -32.08 7.75 18.76
N GLY A 106 -32.40 8.12 20.00
CA GLY A 106 -33.76 7.92 20.54
C GLY A 106 -34.27 6.47 20.52
N GLY A 107 -33.36 5.49 20.57
CA GLY A 107 -33.69 4.06 20.49
C GLY A 107 -33.88 3.50 19.07
N GLN A 108 -33.69 4.30 18.03
CA GLN A 108 -33.67 3.86 16.62
C GLN A 108 -32.25 3.88 16.06
N VAL A 109 -31.93 2.92 15.20
CA VAL A 109 -30.61 2.82 14.55
C VAL A 109 -30.71 3.34 13.12
N HIS A 110 -29.85 4.30 12.78
CA HIS A 110 -29.73 4.89 11.46
C HIS A 110 -28.43 4.42 10.79
N PRO A 111 -28.52 3.57 9.74
CA PRO A 111 -27.34 3.09 9.02
C PRO A 111 -26.89 4.08 7.93
N TYR A 112 -25.61 4.39 7.89
CA TYR A 112 -24.96 5.14 6.81
C TYR A 112 -23.94 4.24 6.10
N LYS A 113 -24.11 4.01 4.80
CA LYS A 113 -23.27 3.09 4.01
C LYS A 113 -22.52 3.81 2.91
N TYR A 114 -21.22 3.56 2.82
CA TYR A 114 -20.34 4.15 1.80
C TYR A 114 -19.39 3.12 1.22
N LEU A 115 -19.51 2.91 -0.09
CA LEU A 115 -18.56 2.15 -0.89
C LEU A 115 -17.40 3.05 -1.28
N THR A 116 -16.18 2.59 -1.04
CA THR A 116 -14.96 3.30 -1.42
C THR A 116 -13.97 2.39 -2.13
N GLY A 117 -13.26 2.96 -3.10
CA GLY A 117 -12.11 2.32 -3.70
C GLY A 117 -10.84 2.43 -2.85
N ALA A 118 -9.78 1.78 -3.33
CA ALA A 118 -8.42 1.91 -2.83
C ALA A 118 -7.44 2.10 -3.99
N LEU A 119 -6.36 2.83 -3.72
CA LEU A 119 -5.25 3.04 -4.64
C LEU A 119 -4.17 1.99 -4.39
N MET A 120 -3.62 1.43 -5.45
CA MET A 120 -2.60 0.36 -5.36
C MET A 120 -1.47 0.64 -6.33
N PHE A 121 -0.24 0.59 -5.85
CA PHE A 121 0.95 0.53 -6.69
C PHE A 121 1.35 -0.93 -6.85
N ASN A 122 1.26 -1.46 -8.07
CA ASN A 122 1.45 -2.88 -8.35
C ASN A 122 2.82 -3.11 -8.99
N ILE A 123 3.63 -4.00 -8.41
CA ILE A 123 4.89 -4.49 -9.01
C ILE A 123 4.76 -6.01 -9.24
N PRO A 124 5.01 -6.52 -10.46
CA PRO A 124 4.92 -7.95 -10.74
C PRO A 124 5.90 -8.77 -9.87
N THR A 125 5.45 -9.89 -9.30
CA THR A 125 6.32 -10.76 -8.48
C THR A 125 7.44 -11.42 -9.27
N SER A 126 7.33 -11.46 -10.61
CA SER A 126 8.42 -11.88 -11.50
C SER A 126 9.61 -10.91 -11.52
N ARG A 127 9.43 -9.67 -11.02
CA ARG A 127 10.47 -8.64 -10.92
C ARG A 127 10.97 -8.44 -9.50
N HIS A 128 10.04 -8.34 -8.55
CA HIS A 128 10.33 -8.20 -7.14
C HIS A 128 9.31 -8.96 -6.32
N SER A 129 9.78 -9.85 -5.44
CA SER A 129 8.96 -10.65 -4.54
C SER A 129 9.74 -10.81 -3.23
N ILE A 130 9.03 -10.75 -2.12
CA ILE A 130 9.56 -10.96 -0.78
C ILE A 130 9.15 -12.36 -0.31
N SER A 131 7.85 -12.60 -0.21
CA SER A 131 7.27 -13.88 0.18
C SER A 131 5.76 -13.86 -0.02
N ASP A 132 5.17 -15.02 -0.33
CA ASP A 132 3.72 -15.16 -0.36
C ASP A 132 3.12 -14.94 1.04
N GLY A 133 2.13 -14.06 1.13
CA GLY A 133 1.56 -13.62 2.40
C GLY A 133 2.36 -12.52 3.11
N TYR A 134 3.34 -11.90 2.44
CA TYR A 134 4.01 -10.72 3.01
C TYR A 134 2.99 -9.63 3.31
N TRP A 135 3.04 -9.07 4.51
CA TRP A 135 2.27 -7.90 4.89
C TRP A 135 3.12 -6.98 5.76
N SER A 136 3.09 -5.69 5.48
CA SER A 136 3.80 -4.70 6.28
C SER A 136 3.07 -3.37 6.28
N LYS A 137 2.77 -2.88 7.48
CA LYS A 137 2.21 -1.56 7.70
C LYS A 137 3.24 -0.48 7.39
N ILE A 138 2.83 0.57 6.68
CA ILE A 138 3.67 1.74 6.35
C ILE A 138 3.17 2.98 7.08
N TYR A 139 1.85 3.20 7.14
CA TYR A 139 1.24 4.39 7.73
C TYR A 139 -0.25 4.15 8.07
N PRO A 140 -0.81 4.71 9.16
CA PRO A 140 -0.10 5.32 10.30
C PRO A 140 0.69 4.29 11.10
N THR A 141 1.61 4.77 11.94
CA THR A 141 2.41 3.89 12.83
C THR A 141 1.54 3.25 13.91
N ASP A 142 0.58 4.00 14.46
CA ASP A 142 -0.38 3.53 15.46
C ASP A 142 -1.75 3.35 14.83
N ASP A 143 -2.30 2.14 14.92
CA ASP A 143 -3.47 1.77 14.13
C ASP A 143 -4.34 0.69 14.78
N GLY A 144 -4.25 0.49 16.10
CA GLY A 144 -4.81 -0.67 16.82
C GLY A 144 -6.34 -0.82 16.84
N ASN A 145 -7.07 0.10 16.20
CA ASN A 145 -8.53 0.09 16.07
C ASN A 145 -8.92 0.13 14.59
N LEU A 146 -10.18 -0.10 14.23
CA LEU A 146 -10.65 0.06 12.85
C LEU A 146 -10.59 1.52 12.39
N THR A 147 -11.03 2.43 13.27
CA THR A 147 -10.96 3.89 13.10
C THR A 147 -9.66 4.46 13.64
N LEU A 148 -9.29 5.63 13.12
CA LEU A 148 -8.07 6.34 13.48
C LEU A 148 -8.42 7.55 14.35
N SER A 149 -8.05 7.49 15.62
CA SER A 149 -8.43 8.50 16.61
C SER A 149 -7.35 9.56 16.80
N GLY A 150 -7.76 10.83 16.89
CA GLY A 150 -6.89 11.95 17.27
C GLY A 150 -6.75 13.03 16.19
N THR A 151 -6.39 14.24 16.60
CA THR A 151 -6.37 15.45 15.76
C THR A 151 -5.37 15.38 14.60
N SER A 152 -4.33 14.55 14.74
CA SER A 152 -3.32 14.31 13.70
C SER A 152 -3.44 12.91 13.07
N ALA A 153 -4.52 12.19 13.38
CA ALA A 153 -4.77 10.89 12.77
C ALA A 153 -5.05 11.08 11.27
N PRO A 154 -4.51 10.21 10.39
CA PRO A 154 -4.81 10.30 8.97
C PRO A 154 -6.19 9.75 8.65
N VAL A 155 -6.58 9.93 7.40
CA VAL A 155 -7.85 9.43 6.83
C VAL A 155 -7.63 8.27 5.85
N ALA A 156 -6.42 7.69 5.87
CA ALA A 156 -6.03 6.57 5.04
C ALA A 156 -4.97 5.72 5.75
N ARG A 157 -4.99 4.41 5.46
CA ARG A 157 -3.98 3.43 5.82
C ARG A 157 -3.16 3.08 4.59
N VAL A 158 -1.86 2.95 4.78
CA VAL A 158 -0.91 2.55 3.77
C VAL A 158 -0.16 1.33 4.26
N PHE A 159 -0.17 0.28 3.45
CA PHE A 159 0.48 -0.99 3.75
C PHE A 159 1.00 -1.64 2.47
N ALA A 160 2.03 -2.47 2.61
CA ALA A 160 2.50 -3.34 1.56
C ALA A 160 1.95 -4.75 1.76
N VAL A 161 1.55 -5.40 0.67
CA VAL A 161 1.03 -6.76 0.68
C VAL A 161 1.48 -7.53 -0.56
N GLU A 162 1.95 -8.75 -0.39
CA GLU A 162 2.15 -9.72 -1.47
C GLU A 162 1.24 -10.91 -1.19
N ARG A 163 0.28 -11.16 -2.07
CA ARG A 163 -0.67 -12.25 -1.93
C ARG A 163 -0.83 -12.96 -3.27
N THR A 164 -0.72 -14.28 -3.26
CA THR A 164 -0.98 -15.12 -4.43
C THR A 164 -1.74 -16.38 -4.03
N PRO A 165 -2.69 -16.88 -4.85
CA PRO A 165 -3.20 -16.27 -6.08
C PRO A 165 -4.15 -15.08 -5.81
N MET A 166 -4.18 -14.12 -6.73
CA MET A 166 -5.24 -13.11 -6.83
C MET A 166 -5.83 -13.15 -8.24
N ALA A 167 -7.08 -12.70 -8.38
CA ALA A 167 -7.82 -12.75 -9.64
C ALA A 167 -7.19 -11.89 -10.76
N ASP A 168 -6.50 -10.81 -10.38
CA ASP A 168 -5.92 -9.83 -11.30
C ASP A 168 -4.43 -10.05 -11.59
N GLY A 169 -3.80 -11.08 -11.00
CA GLY A 169 -2.43 -11.49 -11.28
C GLY A 169 -1.59 -11.72 -10.03
N LYS A 170 -0.27 -11.66 -10.18
CA LYS A 170 0.70 -11.85 -9.08
C LYS A 170 1.53 -10.58 -8.89
N TYR A 171 1.25 -9.86 -7.82
CA TYR A 171 1.92 -8.60 -7.52
C TYR A 171 2.28 -8.51 -6.04
N ILE A 172 3.39 -7.83 -5.78
CA ILE A 172 3.58 -7.13 -4.52
C ILE A 172 3.02 -5.71 -4.69
N ARG A 173 2.19 -5.30 -3.74
CA ARG A 173 1.43 -4.05 -3.82
C ARG A 173 1.76 -3.16 -2.66
N VAL A 174 1.75 -1.85 -2.90
CA VAL A 174 1.60 -0.86 -1.85
C VAL A 174 0.23 -0.23 -2.01
N VAL A 175 -0.61 -0.37 -0.98
CA VAL A 175 -2.03 -0.01 -1.00
C VAL A 175 -2.26 1.20 -0.12
N THR A 176 -3.00 2.18 -0.62
CA THR A 176 -3.58 3.28 0.17
C THR A 176 -5.09 3.08 0.22
N ALA A 177 -5.57 2.68 1.38
CA ALA A 177 -6.98 2.41 1.66
C ALA A 177 -7.55 3.52 2.57
N PRO A 178 -8.68 4.14 2.22
CA PRO A 178 -9.36 5.10 3.09
C PRO A 178 -9.71 4.50 4.45
N SER A 179 -9.73 5.34 5.49
CA SER A 179 -10.11 4.95 6.85
C SER A 179 -10.79 6.12 7.56
N ILE A 180 -11.68 5.81 8.50
CA ILE A 180 -12.44 6.83 9.23
C ILE A 180 -11.55 7.44 10.30
N ARG A 181 -11.38 8.77 10.26
CA ARG A 181 -10.79 9.54 11.36
C ARG A 181 -11.87 9.96 12.35
N VAL A 182 -11.61 9.79 13.64
CA VAL A 182 -12.51 10.15 14.74
C VAL A 182 -11.85 11.18 15.65
N LEU A 183 -12.55 12.29 15.92
CA LEU A 183 -12.17 13.33 16.85
C LEU A 183 -13.25 13.49 17.91
N ASN A 184 -12.84 13.40 19.17
CA ASN A 184 -13.74 13.60 20.28
C ASN A 184 -13.38 14.92 20.96
N SER A 185 -14.40 15.70 21.31
CA SER A 185 -14.23 16.94 22.06
C SER A 185 -15.41 17.15 23.00
N SER A 186 -15.18 17.79 24.14
CA SER A 186 -16.24 18.17 25.06
C SER A 186 -16.32 19.68 25.17
N ILE A 187 -17.54 20.20 25.19
CA ILE A 187 -17.81 21.62 25.46
C ILE A 187 -18.64 21.66 26.72
N SER A 188 -18.08 22.26 27.78
CA SER A 188 -18.78 22.49 29.03
C SER A 188 -19.15 23.96 29.17
N THR A 189 -20.40 24.19 29.54
CA THR A 189 -20.90 25.47 30.07
C THR A 189 -21.10 25.33 31.58
N SER A 190 -21.40 26.42 32.29
CA SER A 190 -21.62 26.40 33.74
C SER A 190 -22.76 25.46 34.19
N GLU A 191 -23.67 25.09 33.29
CA GLU A 191 -24.87 24.31 33.60
C GLU A 191 -24.93 22.96 32.88
N ASN A 192 -24.35 22.83 31.67
CA ASN A 192 -24.42 21.61 30.86
C ASN A 192 -23.11 21.30 30.13
N ALA A 193 -22.83 20.02 29.92
CA ALA A 193 -21.72 19.55 29.09
C ALA A 193 -22.25 18.77 27.88
N THR A 194 -21.76 19.10 26.69
CA THR A 194 -22.06 18.39 25.43
C THR A 194 -20.81 17.70 24.92
N TYR A 195 -20.95 16.43 24.55
CA TYR A 195 -19.87 15.65 23.95
C TYR A 195 -20.03 15.61 22.43
N TYR A 196 -19.00 16.01 21.70
CA TYR A 196 -18.97 16.04 20.25
C TYR A 196 -18.08 14.91 19.73
N VAL A 197 -18.65 14.07 18.88
CA VAL A 197 -17.93 13.05 18.10
C VAL A 197 -17.92 13.50 16.66
N ARG A 198 -16.75 13.82 16.12
CA ARG A 198 -16.56 14.18 14.71
C ARG A 198 -15.95 13.02 13.96
N MET A 199 -16.57 12.59 12.89
CA MET A 199 -16.08 11.52 12.03
C MET A 199 -15.81 12.04 10.64
N TYR A 200 -14.72 11.59 10.03
CA TYR A 200 -14.24 12.03 8.72
C TYR A 200 -13.95 10.80 7.86
N LEU A 201 -14.72 10.62 6.80
CA LEU A 201 -14.54 9.53 5.84
C LEU A 201 -14.32 10.09 4.43
N PRO A 202 -13.11 9.98 3.86
CA PRO A 202 -12.92 10.14 2.43
C PRO A 202 -13.38 8.87 1.71
N VAL A 203 -14.12 9.06 0.64
CA VAL A 203 -14.63 8.04 -0.27
C VAL A 203 -13.93 8.26 -1.60
N LEU A 204 -13.07 7.32 -1.99
CA LEU A 204 -12.38 7.41 -3.28
C LEU A 204 -13.30 6.88 -4.37
N SER A 205 -13.47 7.66 -5.43
CA SER A 205 -14.21 7.31 -6.63
C SER A 205 -13.32 7.37 -7.87
N GLU A 206 -13.70 6.61 -8.90
CA GLU A 206 -12.96 6.58 -10.15
C GLU A 206 -13.13 7.91 -10.90
N GLY A 207 -12.01 8.46 -11.38
CA GLY A 207 -11.95 9.66 -12.21
C GLY A 207 -11.38 9.40 -13.59
N TYR A 208 -11.30 10.47 -14.39
CA TYR A 208 -10.80 10.40 -15.76
C TYR A 208 -9.33 9.97 -15.82
N SER A 209 -9.02 8.92 -16.58
CA SER A 209 -7.72 8.26 -16.53
C SER A 209 -7.11 8.02 -17.92
N PRO A 210 -6.69 9.07 -18.63
CA PRO A 210 -6.11 8.95 -19.98
C PRO A 210 -4.71 8.34 -19.98
N ARG A 211 -4.04 8.21 -18.82
CA ARG A 211 -2.72 7.58 -18.64
C ARG A 211 -1.63 8.15 -19.56
N LEU A 212 -1.70 9.44 -19.87
CA LEU A 212 -0.71 10.13 -20.72
C LEU A 212 0.62 10.37 -20.00
N ALA A 213 0.62 10.33 -18.67
CA ALA A 213 1.78 10.52 -17.82
C ALA A 213 1.72 9.61 -16.59
N GLN A 214 2.87 9.36 -15.97
CA GLN A 214 2.95 8.70 -14.66
C GLN A 214 2.60 9.71 -13.55
N SER A 215 1.31 10.01 -13.44
CA SER A 215 0.76 10.89 -12.42
C SER A 215 -0.56 10.36 -11.86
N VAL A 216 -0.81 10.67 -10.60
CA VAL A 216 -2.10 10.49 -9.92
C VAL A 216 -2.61 11.87 -9.54
N THR A 217 -3.84 12.17 -9.94
CA THR A 217 -4.52 13.42 -9.62
C THR A 217 -5.71 13.11 -8.73
N LEU A 218 -5.73 13.69 -7.53
CA LEU A 218 -6.81 13.60 -6.56
C LEU A 218 -7.60 14.91 -6.62
N THR A 219 -8.93 14.84 -6.76
CA THR A 219 -9.78 16.03 -6.76
C THR A 219 -10.96 15.86 -5.79
N GLY A 220 -11.18 16.85 -4.93
CA GLY A 220 -12.31 16.87 -4.00
C GLY A 220 -13.60 17.11 -4.78
N ALA A 221 -14.45 16.11 -4.90
CA ALA A 221 -15.66 16.16 -5.72
C ALA A 221 -16.86 16.70 -4.94
N SER A 222 -17.07 16.23 -3.71
CA SER A 222 -18.18 16.68 -2.86
C SER A 222 -17.90 16.49 -1.38
N VAL A 223 -18.58 17.25 -0.52
CA VAL A 223 -18.56 17.06 0.93
C VAL A 223 -20.00 17.05 1.44
N LYS A 224 -20.36 16.01 2.19
CA LYS A 224 -21.64 15.86 2.88
C LYS A 224 -21.39 15.87 4.38
N ALA A 225 -22.22 16.59 5.12
CA ALA A 225 -22.16 16.65 6.58
C ALA A 225 -23.50 16.20 7.16
N TYR A 226 -23.46 15.32 8.16
CA TYR A 226 -24.61 14.87 8.93
C TYR A 226 -24.41 15.30 10.38
N THR A 227 -25.40 15.96 10.95
CA THR A 227 -25.42 16.34 12.36
C THR A 227 -26.58 15.64 13.04
N LEU A 228 -26.28 14.82 14.05
CA LEU A 228 -27.26 14.11 14.86
C LEU A 228 -27.05 14.46 16.33
N ASN A 229 -28.15 14.75 17.03
CA ASN A 229 -28.16 15.04 18.46
C ASN A 229 -28.74 13.84 19.23
N ASN A 230 -28.53 13.78 20.54
CA ASN A 230 -28.99 12.70 21.41
C ASN A 230 -28.52 11.30 20.97
N VAL A 231 -27.25 11.21 20.55
CA VAL A 231 -26.65 9.95 20.11
C VAL A 231 -26.32 9.06 21.31
N SER A 232 -26.83 7.83 21.32
CA SER A 232 -26.61 6.88 22.41
C SER A 232 -25.49 5.88 22.13
N SER A 233 -25.27 5.51 20.87
CA SER A 233 -24.18 4.64 20.45
C SER A 233 -23.82 4.87 18.99
N ILE A 234 -22.55 4.62 18.65
CA ILE A 234 -22.03 4.66 17.29
C ILE A 234 -21.23 3.38 17.08
N ASN A 235 -21.64 2.59 16.10
CA ASN A 235 -20.95 1.39 15.67
C ASN A 235 -20.42 1.59 14.25
N VAL A 236 -19.16 1.25 14.03
CA VAL A 236 -18.50 1.34 12.73
C VAL A 236 -18.08 -0.05 12.31
N SER A 237 -18.55 -0.49 11.15
CA SER A 237 -18.16 -1.74 10.53
C SER A 237 -17.64 -1.54 9.11
N VAL A 238 -16.86 -2.50 8.65
CA VAL A 238 -16.34 -2.53 7.28
C VAL A 238 -16.51 -3.91 6.67
N ASP A 239 -17.09 -3.93 5.48
CA ASP A 239 -17.23 -5.12 4.64
C ASP A 239 -16.33 -5.02 3.41
N PHE A 240 -16.14 -6.17 2.76
CA PHE A 240 -15.24 -6.34 1.62
C PHE A 240 -16.01 -6.84 0.39
N PRO A 241 -16.63 -5.95 -0.41
CA PRO A 241 -17.50 -6.36 -1.52
C PRO A 241 -16.78 -7.15 -2.62
N LYS A 242 -15.45 -7.09 -2.66
CA LYS A 242 -14.58 -7.78 -3.63
C LYS A 242 -13.79 -8.93 -3.01
N ALA A 243 -14.29 -9.54 -1.93
CA ALA A 243 -13.68 -10.70 -1.29
C ALA A 243 -13.42 -11.87 -2.27
N ASP A 244 -14.34 -12.10 -3.22
CA ASP A 244 -14.21 -13.15 -4.26
C ASP A 244 -13.00 -12.91 -5.19
N SER A 245 -12.52 -11.67 -5.28
CA SER A 245 -11.32 -11.28 -6.03
C SER A 245 -10.07 -11.19 -5.13
N SER A 246 -10.12 -11.80 -3.95
CA SER A 246 -9.05 -11.82 -2.94
C SER A 246 -8.77 -10.46 -2.26
N PHE A 247 -9.68 -9.48 -2.39
CA PHE A 247 -9.68 -8.24 -1.61
C PHE A 247 -10.56 -8.41 -0.37
N ASP A 248 -10.17 -9.33 0.52
CA ASP A 248 -10.90 -9.69 1.74
C ASP A 248 -10.26 -9.10 3.01
N SER A 249 -10.76 -9.48 4.18
CA SER A 249 -10.22 -9.04 5.48
C SER A 249 -8.74 -9.38 5.68
N GLY A 250 -8.25 -10.48 5.12
CA GLY A 250 -6.84 -10.86 5.17
C GLY A 250 -5.95 -10.00 4.26
N PHE A 251 -6.50 -9.46 3.16
CA PHE A 251 -5.77 -8.54 2.28
C PHE A 251 -5.56 -7.17 2.96
N PHE A 252 -6.63 -6.62 3.54
CA PHE A 252 -6.58 -5.31 4.21
C PHE A 252 -5.96 -5.39 5.60
N ASN A 253 -6.10 -6.53 6.27
CA ASN A 253 -5.56 -6.82 7.60
C ASN A 253 -5.87 -5.71 8.62
N PHE A 254 -7.11 -5.22 8.61
CA PHE A 254 -7.55 -4.26 9.62
C PHE A 254 -7.61 -4.95 10.99
N PRO A 255 -7.26 -4.25 12.09
CA PRO A 255 -7.24 -4.86 13.43
C PRO A 255 -8.59 -5.41 13.88
N ALA A 256 -9.68 -4.78 13.40
CA ALA A 256 -11.04 -5.23 13.59
C ALA A 256 -11.88 -4.86 12.36
N VAL A 257 -12.94 -5.63 12.12
CA VAL A 257 -13.96 -5.32 11.09
C VAL A 257 -15.17 -4.59 11.66
N ASN A 258 -15.25 -4.49 12.99
CA ASN A 258 -16.29 -3.78 13.71
C ASN A 258 -15.66 -3.08 14.94
N GLN A 259 -16.09 -1.86 15.23
CA GLN A 259 -15.67 -1.08 16.37
C GLN A 259 -16.82 -0.22 16.91
N ASP A 260 -17.04 -0.30 18.21
CA ASP A 260 -17.87 0.68 18.93
C ASP A 260 -17.05 1.92 19.29
N ILE A 261 -17.57 3.10 18.96
CA ILE A 261 -16.99 4.36 19.40
C ILE A 261 -17.46 4.65 20.82
N SER A 262 -16.51 4.74 21.75
CA SER A 262 -16.82 4.98 23.16
C SER A 262 -17.45 6.37 23.36
N ILE A 263 -18.66 6.36 23.91
CA ILE A 263 -19.38 7.56 24.35
C ILE A 263 -19.36 7.56 25.88
N PRO A 264 -18.65 8.50 26.52
CA PRO A 264 -18.61 8.59 27.97
C PRO A 264 -19.97 9.00 28.54
N SER A 265 -20.29 8.49 29.73
CA SER A 265 -21.47 8.93 30.49
C SER A 265 -21.21 10.28 31.16
N GLY A 266 -22.29 10.97 31.56
CA GLY A 266 -22.21 12.23 32.32
C GLY A 266 -22.32 13.51 31.47
N TYR A 267 -22.60 13.40 30.18
CA TYR A 267 -22.92 14.53 29.30
C TYR A 267 -24.44 14.69 29.15
N ALA A 268 -24.89 15.94 29.08
CA ALA A 268 -26.31 16.27 28.90
C ALA A 268 -26.80 15.95 27.48
N ASP A 269 -25.90 16.06 26.49
CA ASP A 269 -26.17 15.72 25.09
C ASP A 269 -24.88 15.18 24.44
N VAL A 270 -25.07 14.35 23.43
CA VAL A 270 -24.01 13.79 22.58
C VAL A 270 -24.37 14.10 21.13
N VAL A 271 -23.49 14.86 20.49
CA VAL A 271 -23.65 15.31 19.11
C VAL A 271 -22.65 14.57 18.23
N LEU A 272 -23.15 13.95 17.16
CA LEU A 272 -22.34 13.40 16.09
C LEU A 272 -22.30 14.37 14.92
N GLU A 273 -21.09 14.73 14.48
CA GLU A 273 -20.84 15.42 13.22
C GLU A 273 -20.08 14.49 12.28
N PHE A 274 -20.77 13.94 11.28
CA PHE A 274 -20.19 13.01 10.33
C PHE A 274 -19.99 13.67 8.97
N TYR A 275 -18.72 13.82 8.59
CA TYR A 275 -18.27 14.38 7.33
C TYR A 275 -17.84 13.26 6.39
N VAL A 276 -18.49 13.21 5.23
CA VAL A 276 -18.15 12.29 4.15
C VAL A 276 -17.75 13.10 2.94
N SER A 277 -16.56 12.85 2.44
CA SER A 277 -16.06 13.52 1.24
C SER A 277 -15.85 12.53 0.12
N GLU A 278 -16.25 12.91 -1.09
CA GLU A 278 -15.87 12.17 -2.28
C GLU A 278 -14.59 12.76 -2.89
N VAL A 279 -13.62 11.91 -3.16
CA VAL A 279 -12.36 12.25 -3.82
C VAL A 279 -12.24 11.44 -5.11
N SER A 280 -12.29 12.14 -6.24
CA SER A 280 -12.10 11.54 -7.56
C SER A 280 -10.62 11.30 -7.82
N VAL A 281 -10.30 10.11 -8.30
CA VAL A 281 -8.94 9.65 -8.57
C VAL A 281 -8.73 9.50 -10.08
N ALA A 282 -7.83 10.31 -10.63
CA ALA A 282 -7.52 10.37 -12.06
C ALA A 282 -6.06 9.99 -12.33
N PHE A 283 -5.77 9.37 -13.49
CA PHE A 283 -4.42 8.97 -13.88
C PHE A 283 -3.94 9.61 -15.17
N GLY A 284 -2.72 10.17 -15.15
CA GLY A 284 -2.06 10.69 -16.35
C GLY A 284 -2.72 11.93 -16.94
N VAL A 285 -3.32 12.76 -16.10
CA VAL A 285 -3.78 14.11 -16.46
C VAL A 285 -2.59 15.05 -16.25
N SER A 286 -2.22 15.81 -17.30
CA SER A 286 -1.07 16.73 -17.33
C SER A 286 -1.45 18.13 -16.92
#